data_AF-A0A969VAJ1-F1
#
_entry.id   AF-A0A969VAJ1-F1
#
_cell.length_a   1.000
_cell.length_b   1.000
_cell.length_c   1.000
_cell.angle_alpha   90.00
_cell.angle_beta   90.00
_cell.angle_gamma   90.00
#
_symmetry.space_group_name_H-M   'P 1'
#
loop_
_entity.id
_entity.type
_entity.pdbx_description
1 polymer ?
#
loop_
_entity_poly.entity_id
_entity_poly.type
_entity_poly.pdbx_seq_one_letter_code
_entity_poly.pdbx_strand_id
1 'polypeptide(L)' 'MTETDSENSEEERNWSQDKLLTIDEIERLQRGGENIHLLKGKRNASKRDLYKDTEGNIYVKPKGGIGAGEFTDLNINDF' A
#
# COMPACT_ATOMS: atom_id res chain seq x y z
N MET A 1 18.99 -27.93 21.87
CA MET A 1 18.48 -26.70 22.51
C MET A 1 19.45 -25.59 22.17
N THR A 2 19.16 -24.85 21.10
CA THR A 2 19.49 -23.43 20.96
C THR A 2 18.49 -22.90 19.93
N GLU A 3 17.51 -22.19 20.47
CA GLU A 3 16.58 -21.33 19.75
C GLU A 3 17.36 -20.30 18.91
N THR A 4 16.97 -20.14 17.65
CA THR A 4 17.14 -18.87 16.93
C THR A 4 15.84 -18.57 16.23
N ASP A 5 14.92 -17.97 16.99
CA ASP A 5 13.92 -17.04 16.47
C ASP A 5 14.64 -15.96 15.66
N SER A 6 14.50 -16.04 14.35
CA SER A 6 14.67 -14.88 13.48
C SER A 6 13.48 -14.90 12.55
N GLU A 7 12.41 -14.27 13.04
CA GLU A 7 11.30 -13.77 12.25
C GLU A 7 11.87 -12.97 11.06
N ASN A 8 12.13 -13.63 9.94
CA ASN A 8 12.42 -12.99 8.67
C ASN A 8 11.21 -13.19 7.75
N SER A 9 10.05 -12.77 8.25
CA SER A 9 8.80 -12.68 7.51
C SER A 9 8.73 -11.31 6.81
N GLU A 10 9.75 -11.02 6.00
CA GLU A 10 9.69 -10.02 4.95
C GLU A 10 10.18 -10.74 3.70
N GLU A 11 9.32 -11.58 3.11
CA GLU A 11 9.50 -12.01 1.73
C GLU A 11 9.88 -10.77 0.90
N GLU A 12 10.89 -10.89 0.05
CA GLU A 12 11.54 -9.83 -0.73
C GLU A 12 10.55 -9.02 -1.60
N ARG A 13 9.67 -8.24 -0.97
CA ARG A 13 8.69 -7.45 -1.66
C ARG A 13 9.46 -6.34 -2.34
N ASN A 14 9.57 -6.47 -3.65
CA ASN A 14 10.26 -5.49 -4.45
C ASN A 14 9.39 -4.24 -4.59
N TRP A 15 9.45 -3.37 -3.58
CA TRP A 15 8.67 -2.14 -3.50
C TRP A 15 8.92 -1.19 -4.69
N SER A 16 10.02 -1.38 -5.43
CA SER A 16 10.29 -0.66 -6.67
C SER A 16 9.38 -1.08 -7.83
N GLN A 17 8.79 -2.28 -7.77
CA GLN A 17 7.85 -2.80 -8.76
C GLN A 17 6.41 -2.36 -8.51
N ASP A 18 6.16 -1.77 -7.33
CA ASP A 18 4.83 -1.32 -6.98
C ASP A 18 4.36 -0.25 -7.93
N LYS A 19 3.10 -0.37 -8.33
CA LYS A 19 2.47 0.54 -9.28
C LYS A 19 1.57 1.50 -8.56
N LEU A 20 1.62 2.77 -8.96
CA LEU A 20 0.66 3.76 -8.51
C LEU A 20 -0.75 3.26 -8.84
N LEU A 21 -1.68 3.37 -7.90
CA LEU A 21 -3.08 3.07 -8.18
C LEU A 21 -3.59 3.99 -9.29
N THR A 22 -4.33 3.41 -10.24
CA THR A 22 -4.97 4.21 -11.29
C THR A 22 -6.17 4.95 -10.73
N ILE A 23 -6.66 5.94 -11.49
CA ILE A 23 -7.87 6.70 -11.12
C ILE A 23 -9.05 5.74 -10.93
N ASP A 24 -9.22 4.76 -11.81
CA ASP A 24 -10.30 3.77 -11.74
C ASP A 24 -10.24 2.92 -10.45
N GLU A 25 -9.03 2.58 -9.99
CA GLU A 25 -8.84 1.82 -8.74
C GLU A 25 -9.12 2.65 -7.50
N ILE A 26 -8.69 3.91 -7.52
CA ILE A 26 -9.04 4.89 -6.49
C ILE A 26 -10.57 5.07 -6.44
N GLU A 27 -11.23 5.13 -7.59
CA GLU A 27 -12.69 5.17 -7.65
C GLU A 27 -13.34 3.89 -7.11
N ARG A 28 -12.81 2.70 -7.42
CA ARG A 28 -13.30 1.42 -6.88
C ARG A 28 -13.24 1.40 -5.35
N LEU A 29 -12.12 1.82 -4.78
CA LEU A 29 -11.97 1.96 -3.33
C LEU A 29 -13.00 2.93 -2.75
N GLN A 30 -13.17 4.10 -3.37
CA GLN A 30 -14.17 5.08 -2.93
C GLN A 30 -15.60 4.55 -3.03
N ARG A 31 -15.93 3.79 -4.07
CA ARG A 31 -17.23 3.12 -4.23
C ARG A 31 -17.43 2.00 -3.19
N GLY A 32 -16.33 1.35 -2.79
CA GLY A 32 -16.29 0.40 -1.68
C GLY A 32 -16.49 1.01 -0.29
N GLY A 33 -16.52 2.34 -0.19
CA GLY A 33 -16.66 3.06 1.08
C GLY A 33 -15.32 3.52 1.68
N GLU A 34 -14.20 3.23 1.02
CA GLU A 34 -12.88 3.63 1.51
C GLU A 34 -12.55 5.09 1.20
N ASN A 35 -12.04 5.80 2.21
CA ASN A 35 -11.67 7.20 2.05
C ASN A 35 -10.16 7.34 1.85
N ILE A 36 -9.78 7.55 0.58
CA ILE A 36 -8.40 7.76 0.12
C ILE A 36 -7.67 8.87 0.89
N HIS A 37 -8.37 9.92 1.32
CA HIS A 37 -7.76 11.01 2.09
C HIS A 37 -7.47 10.61 3.54
N LEU A 38 -8.27 9.70 4.11
CA LEU A 38 -8.01 9.10 5.41
C LEU A 38 -6.83 8.14 5.32
N LEU A 39 -6.83 7.26 4.31
CA LEU A 39 -5.76 6.28 4.06
C LEU A 39 -4.39 6.94 3.89
N LYS A 40 -4.33 8.03 3.12
CA LYS A 40 -3.08 8.78 2.91
C LYS A 40 -2.64 9.63 4.13
N GLY A 41 -3.36 9.58 5.25
CA GLY A 41 -3.06 10.33 6.46
C GLY A 41 -3.43 11.81 6.32
N LYS A 42 -4.63 12.16 6.82
CA LYS A 42 -5.30 13.49 6.80
C LYS A 42 -4.45 14.75 6.60
N ARG A 43 -3.27 14.85 7.24
CA ARG A 43 -2.41 16.04 7.24
C ARG A 43 -1.42 16.12 6.07
N ASN A 44 -1.05 15.00 5.47
CA ASN A 44 -0.07 14.89 4.38
C ASN A 44 -0.61 14.05 3.20
N ALA A 45 -1.93 13.93 3.08
CA ALA A 45 -2.56 13.14 2.03
C ALA A 45 -2.14 13.57 0.61
N SER A 46 -1.79 14.84 0.40
CA SER A 46 -1.28 15.35 -0.88
C SER A 46 0.18 14.99 -1.18
N LYS A 47 0.96 14.63 -0.16
CA LYS A 47 2.38 14.21 -0.26
C LYS A 47 2.53 12.70 -0.35
N ARG A 48 1.43 11.96 -0.22
CA ARG A 48 1.40 10.51 -0.23
C ARG A 48 0.48 10.02 -1.34
N ASP A 49 0.86 8.90 -1.92
CA ASP A 49 0.11 8.23 -2.96
C ASP A 49 -0.10 6.77 -2.60
N LEU A 50 -1.17 6.19 -3.14
CA LEU A 50 -1.47 4.79 -2.96
C LEU A 50 -0.80 4.00 -4.09
N TYR A 51 -0.09 2.96 -3.71
CA TYR A 51 0.55 2.02 -4.61
C TYR A 51 0.00 0.63 -4.34
N LYS A 52 0.02 -0.22 -5.36
CA LYS A 52 -0.31 -1.63 -5.25
C LYS A 52 0.89 -2.48 -5.66
N ASP A 53 1.05 -3.63 -5.02
CA ASP A 53 1.94 -4.66 -5.54
C ASP A 53 1.24 -5.47 -6.65
N THR A 54 1.94 -6.50 -7.12
CA THR A 54 1.44 -7.46 -8.11
C THR A 54 0.27 -8.31 -7.60
N GLU A 55 0.12 -8.45 -6.29
CA GLU A 55 -0.97 -9.20 -5.65
C GLU A 55 -2.20 -8.32 -5.39
N GLY A 56 -2.08 -7.01 -5.60
CA GLY A 56 -3.15 -6.04 -5.41
C GLY A 56 -3.22 -5.46 -4.00
N ASN A 57 -2.30 -5.80 -3.11
CA ASN A 57 -2.24 -5.23 -1.77
C ASN A 57 -1.89 -3.75 -1.87
N ILE A 58 -2.57 -2.89 -1.10
CA ILE A 58 -2.47 -1.44 -1.18
C ILE A 58 -1.53 -0.91 -0.10
N TYR A 59 -0.65 0.01 -0.50
CA TYR A 59 0.36 0.63 0.34
C TYR A 59 0.34 2.13 0.17
N VAL A 60 0.52 2.85 1.27
CA VAL A 60 0.71 4.30 1.29
C VAL A 60 2.19 4.59 1.19
N LYS A 61 2.58 5.26 0.11
CA LYS A 61 3.96 5.70 -0.10
C LYS A 61 4.05 7.22 -0.20
N PRO A 62 5.22 7.80 0.06
CA PRO A 62 5.51 9.15 -0.40
C PRO A 62 5.30 9.25 -1.92
N LYS A 63 4.80 10.40 -2.36
CA LYS A 63 4.67 10.72 -3.78
C LYS A 63 5.99 10.50 -4.49
N GLY A 64 5.96 9.75 -5.60
CA GLY A 64 7.16 9.31 -6.31
C GLY A 64 7.61 7.88 -5.98
N GLY A 65 6.91 7.17 -5.09
CA GLY A 65 7.09 5.73 -4.89
C GLY A 65 8.37 5.34 -4.15
N ILE A 66 8.95 6.29 -3.40
CA ILE A 66 10.21 6.08 -2.69
C ILE A 66 9.94 5.33 -1.37
N GLY A 67 10.46 4.11 -1.27
CA GLY A 67 10.39 3.26 -0.07
C GLY A 67 9.30 2.17 -0.14
N ALA A 68 9.34 1.26 0.85
CA ALA A 68 8.39 0.15 0.99
C ALA A 68 6.94 0.63 1.15
N GLY A 69 6.75 1.77 1.83
CA GLY A 69 5.44 2.29 2.18
C GLY A 69 4.85 1.60 3.41
N GLU A 70 3.69 2.08 3.84
CA GLU A 70 2.89 1.49 4.91
C GLU A 70 1.77 0.66 4.26
N PHE A 71 1.66 -0.63 4.60
CA PHE A 71 0.53 -1.44 4.17
C PHE A 71 -0.76 -0.89 4.77
N THR A 72 -1.83 -0.82 3.97
CA THR A 72 -3.11 -0.26 4.42
C THR A 72 -4.12 -1.31 4.89
N ASP A 73 -3.73 -2.58 4.95
CA ASP A 73 -4.64 -3.70 5.23
C ASP A 73 -5.79 -3.83 4.21
N LEU A 74 -5.60 -3.30 3.00
CA LEU A 74 -6.58 -3.34 1.92
C LEU A 74 -5.98 -3.99 0.68
N ASN A 75 -6.80 -4.74 -0.05
CA ASN A 75 -6.46 -5.26 -1.37
C ASN A 75 -7.45 -4.71 -2.41
N ILE A 76 -6.93 -4.22 -3.55
CA ILE A 76 -7.77 -3.63 -4.62
C ILE A 76 -8.71 -4.66 -5.27
N ASN A 77 -8.40 -5.95 -5.17
CA ASN A 77 -9.23 -7.02 -5.72
C ASN A 77 -10.50 -7.27 -4.91
N ASP A 78 -10.58 -6.78 -3.66
CA ASP A 78 -11.75 -6.93 -2.80
C ASP A 78 -12.88 -5.91 -3.11
N PHE A 79 -12.65 -5.00 -4.06
CA PHE A 79 -13.55 -3.89 -4.42
C PHE A 79 -13.90 -3.88 -5.91
#